data_AF-A0A7C8MHH5-F1
#
_entry.id   AF-A0A7C8MHH5-F1
#
_cell.length_a   1.000
_cell.length_b   1.000
_cell.length_c   1.000
_cell.angle_alpha   90.00
_cell.angle_beta   90.00
_cell.angle_gamma   90.00
#
_symmetry.space_group_name_H-M   'P 1'
#
loop_
_entity.id
_entity.type
_entity.pdbx_description
1 polymer ?
#
loop_
_entity_poly.entity_id
_entity_poly.type
_entity_poly.pdbx_seq_one_letter_code
_entity_poly.pdbx_strand_id
1 'polypeptide(L)'
;MTFFIGFCLLPNFEIPAEKKDPPFDYLGLGTFTAGTALLVYGFNDAESRGWKAASTITTIIVGGLLLVAFPFIEGHVKAPAVPQSLLGSRYVLVPLTAFGFVGGGWMLFPATVASMIGGAIANCFVGKGQIKLLIVCGYVISTAALISWGLIPTSQGPWYTIVFAMIYLSSAPPIVVGAQTLVLHEIPVADHGTASALMNVSY
;
A
#
# COMPACT_ATOMS: atom_id res chain seq x y z
N MET A 1 6.29 7.06 25.27
CA MET A 1 5.83 8.41 25.67
C MET A 1 5.21 9.18 24.50
N THR A 2 5.84 9.16 23.32
CA THR A 2 5.37 9.89 22.11
C THR A 2 3.97 9.49 21.63
N PHE A 3 3.61 8.21 21.65
CA PHE A 3 2.27 7.74 21.21
C PHE A 3 1.12 8.19 22.10
N PHE A 4 1.37 8.32 23.40
CA PHE A 4 0.36 8.75 24.36
C PHE A 4 0.10 10.26 24.22
N ILE A 5 1.15 11.04 23.97
CA ILE A 5 1.04 12.47 23.67
C ILE A 5 0.30 12.68 22.34
N GLY A 6 0.66 11.93 21.30
CA GLY A 6 -0.07 11.95 20.02
C GLY A 6 -1.55 11.60 20.16
N PHE A 7 -1.89 10.58 20.96
CA PHE A 7 -3.27 10.22 21.28
C PHE A 7 -4.03 11.36 21.97
N CYS A 8 -3.42 12.04 22.93
CA CYS A 8 -4.07 13.15 23.64
C CYS A 8 -4.21 14.40 22.77
N LEU A 9 -3.28 14.64 21.84
CA LEU A 9 -3.31 15.79 20.93
C LEU A 9 -4.26 15.61 19.75
N LEU A 10 -4.51 14.36 19.32
CA LEU A 10 -5.44 14.07 18.23
C LEU A 10 -6.87 14.44 18.63
N PRO A 11 -7.51 15.43 17.97
CA PRO A 11 -8.89 15.79 18.25
C PRO A 11 -9.81 14.60 17.93
N ASN A 12 -10.89 14.45 18.70
CA ASN A 12 -11.90 13.46 18.38
C ASN A 12 -12.72 14.00 17.20
N PHE A 13 -12.37 13.55 15.99
CA PHE A 13 -13.13 13.84 14.78
C PHE A 13 -14.17 12.75 14.55
N GLU A 14 -15.44 13.12 14.66
CA GLU A 14 -16.56 12.36 14.11
C GLU A 14 -16.79 12.86 12.69
N ILE A 15 -16.31 12.13 11.69
CA ILE A 15 -16.69 12.42 10.30
C ILE A 15 -18.19 12.13 10.19
N PRO A 16 -19.04 13.06 9.70
CA PRO A 16 -20.42 12.75 9.38
C PRO A 16 -20.42 11.58 8.41
N ALA A 17 -21.06 10.48 8.79
CA ALA A 17 -21.11 9.25 8.00
C ALA A 17 -21.91 9.47 6.71
N GLU A 18 -21.34 10.15 5.72
CA GLU A 18 -21.98 10.37 4.43
C GLU A 18 -21.01 10.16 3.27
N LYS A 19 -20.74 8.89 3.00
CA LYS A 19 -21.14 8.23 1.76
C LYS A 19 -21.02 6.73 2.01
N LYS A 20 -21.96 5.94 1.54
CA LYS A 20 -21.84 4.48 1.58
C LYS A 20 -20.67 4.12 0.66
N ASP A 21 -19.49 3.89 1.25
CA ASP A 21 -18.31 3.58 0.46
C ASP A 21 -18.61 2.37 -0.43
N PRO A 22 -18.28 2.46 -1.73
CA PRO A 22 -18.51 1.34 -2.63
C PRO A 22 -17.71 0.13 -2.12
N PRO A 23 -18.26 -1.10 -2.26
CA PRO A 23 -17.66 -2.32 -1.70
C PRO A 23 -16.23 -2.50 -2.22
N PHE A 24 -15.29 -2.83 -1.33
CA PHE A 24 -13.87 -2.95 -1.67
C PHE A 24 -13.61 -4.01 -2.77
N ASP A 25 -12.75 -3.70 -3.75
CA ASP A 25 -12.39 -4.62 -4.85
C ASP A 25 -11.37 -5.67 -4.43
N TYR A 26 -11.87 -6.82 -3.98
CA TYR A 26 -11.04 -7.98 -3.64
C TYR A 26 -10.44 -8.69 -4.87
N LEU A 27 -11.10 -8.63 -6.03
CA LEU A 27 -10.64 -9.34 -7.24
C LEU A 27 -9.50 -8.61 -7.92
N GLY A 28 -9.59 -7.29 -8.05
CA GLY A 28 -8.51 -6.44 -8.51
C GLY A 28 -7.30 -6.56 -7.58
N LEU A 29 -7.50 -6.43 -6.25
CA LEU A 29 -6.42 -6.57 -5.28
C LEU A 29 -5.75 -7.96 -5.36
N GLY A 30 -6.53 -9.03 -5.46
CA GLY A 30 -6.01 -10.39 -5.58
C GLY A 30 -5.21 -10.61 -6.85
N THR A 31 -5.70 -10.12 -8.00
CA THR A 31 -5.02 -10.24 -9.29
C THR A 31 -3.71 -9.46 -9.30
N PHE A 32 -3.73 -8.22 -8.79
CA PHE A 32 -2.52 -7.40 -8.67
C PHE A 32 -1.49 -8.05 -7.74
N THR A 33 -1.95 -8.56 -6.59
CA THR A 33 -1.10 -9.27 -5.61
C THR A 33 -0.45 -10.49 -6.23
N ALA A 34 -1.25 -11.36 -6.88
CA ALA A 34 -0.76 -12.58 -7.50
C ALA A 34 0.21 -12.30 -8.66
N GLY A 35 -0.15 -11.36 -9.55
CA GLY A 35 0.69 -10.96 -10.67
C GLY A 35 2.04 -10.43 -10.20
N THR A 36 2.01 -9.53 -9.23
CA THR A 36 3.20 -8.94 -8.62
C THR A 36 4.09 -9.98 -7.94
N ALA A 37 3.52 -10.88 -7.14
CA ALA A 37 4.25 -11.94 -6.45
C ALA A 37 4.94 -12.91 -7.43
N LEU A 38 4.23 -13.31 -8.50
CA LEU A 38 4.79 -14.16 -9.54
C LEU A 38 5.90 -13.47 -10.33
N LEU A 39 5.76 -12.17 -10.60
CA LEU A 39 6.77 -11.41 -11.31
C LEU A 39 8.07 -11.28 -10.49
N VAL A 40 7.94 -10.95 -9.21
CA VAL A 40 9.07 -10.90 -8.26
C VAL A 40 9.73 -12.27 -8.12
N TYR A 41 8.92 -13.33 -7.95
CA TYR A 41 9.42 -14.69 -7.89
C TYR A 41 10.18 -15.06 -9.16
N GLY A 42 9.62 -14.77 -10.34
CA GLY A 42 10.25 -15.06 -11.63
C GLY A 42 11.59 -14.35 -11.80
N PHE A 43 11.70 -13.08 -11.41
CA PHE A 43 12.97 -12.35 -11.44
C PHE A 43 14.01 -12.90 -10.46
N ASN A 44 13.60 -13.26 -9.24
CA ASN A 44 14.49 -13.87 -8.26
C ASN A 44 14.96 -15.27 -8.72
N ASP A 45 14.04 -16.07 -9.29
CA ASP A 45 14.36 -17.38 -9.83
C ASP A 45 15.27 -17.30 -11.07
N ALA A 46 15.22 -16.19 -11.83
CA ALA A 46 16.12 -15.92 -12.95
C ALA A 46 17.59 -15.76 -12.53
N GLU A 47 17.85 -15.25 -11.33
CA GLU A 47 19.19 -15.11 -10.77
C GLU A 47 19.79 -16.48 -10.44
N SER A 48 18.98 -17.39 -9.89
CA SER A 48 19.44 -18.72 -9.45
C SER A 48 19.45 -19.79 -10.55
N ARG A 49 18.41 -19.86 -11.40
CA ARG A 49 18.25 -20.87 -12.45
C ARG A 49 18.59 -20.37 -13.85
N GLY A 50 18.83 -19.06 -13.99
CA GLY A 50 19.17 -18.42 -15.25
C GLY A 50 17.95 -18.03 -16.08
N TRP A 51 18.10 -16.94 -16.83
CA TRP A 51 17.05 -16.31 -17.65
C TRP A 51 16.45 -17.19 -18.77
N LYS A 52 17.11 -18.30 -19.13
CA LYS A 52 16.66 -19.21 -20.20
C LYS A 52 15.86 -20.42 -19.69
N ALA A 53 15.71 -20.58 -18.37
CA ALA A 53 14.94 -21.67 -17.82
C ALA A 53 13.44 -21.50 -18.15
N ALA A 54 12.78 -22.60 -18.56
CA ALA A 54 11.37 -22.60 -18.91
C ALA A 54 10.48 -22.17 -17.73
N SER A 55 10.85 -22.53 -16.49
CA SER A 55 10.16 -22.11 -15.27
C SER A 55 10.18 -20.59 -15.07
N THR A 56 11.35 -19.97 -15.25
CA THR A 56 11.57 -18.52 -15.13
C THR A 56 10.72 -17.77 -16.16
N ILE A 57 10.81 -18.16 -17.43
CA ILE A 57 10.07 -17.52 -18.52
C ILE A 57 8.56 -17.66 -18.30
N THR A 58 8.08 -18.85 -17.94
CA THR A 58 6.65 -19.09 -17.70
C THR A 58 6.13 -18.23 -16.56
N THR A 59 6.87 -18.14 -15.45
CA THR A 59 6.45 -17.37 -14.27
C THR A 59 6.42 -15.87 -14.55
N ILE A 60 7.42 -15.34 -15.26
CA ILE A 60 7.45 -13.92 -15.67
C ILE A 60 6.29 -13.61 -16.62
N ILE A 61 6.04 -14.47 -17.61
CA ILE A 61 4.94 -14.28 -18.57
C ILE A 61 3.59 -14.32 -17.85
N VAL A 62 3.35 -15.31 -16.98
CA VAL A 62 2.09 -15.42 -16.23
C VAL A 62 1.91 -14.22 -15.29
N GLY A 63 2.96 -13.81 -14.57
CA GLY A 63 2.92 -12.62 -13.72
C GLY A 63 2.63 -11.34 -14.50
N GLY A 64 3.30 -11.14 -15.64
CA GLY A 64 3.05 -10.02 -16.55
C GLY A 64 1.61 -10.02 -17.11
N LEU A 65 1.09 -11.17 -17.51
CA LEU A 65 -0.28 -11.30 -18.00
C LEU A 65 -1.31 -10.95 -16.93
N LEU A 66 -1.10 -11.36 -15.67
CA LEU A 66 -1.99 -10.97 -14.56
C LEU A 66 -1.98 -9.47 -14.30
N LEU A 67 -0.81 -8.82 -14.37
CA LEU A 67 -0.73 -7.36 -14.23
C LEU A 67 -1.36 -6.61 -15.40
N VAL A 68 -1.24 -7.14 -16.62
CA VAL A 68 -1.93 -6.59 -17.79
C VAL A 68 -3.44 -6.81 -17.69
N ALA A 69 -3.89 -7.93 -17.11
CA ALA A 69 -5.30 -8.23 -16.89
C ALA A 69 -5.95 -7.35 -15.80
N PHE A 70 -5.19 -6.88 -14.82
CA PHE A 70 -5.68 -6.04 -13.71
C PHE A 70 -6.54 -4.85 -14.16
N PRO A 71 -6.10 -3.93 -15.04
CA PRO A 71 -6.92 -2.79 -15.47
C PRO A 71 -8.21 -3.19 -16.20
N PHE A 72 -8.20 -4.34 -16.90
CA PHE A 72 -9.42 -4.87 -17.52
C PHE A 72 -10.38 -5.41 -16.47
N ILE A 73 -9.89 -6.11 -15.45
CA ILE A 73 -10.72 -6.62 -14.35
C ILE A 73 -11.34 -5.45 -13.57
N GLU A 74 -10.52 -4.47 -13.18
CA GLU A 74 -10.93 -3.22 -12.54
C GLU A 74 -12.05 -2.50 -13.32
N GLY A 75 -11.95 -2.45 -14.66
CA GLY A 75 -12.96 -1.85 -15.53
C GLY A 75 -14.32 -2.56 -15.53
N HIS A 76 -14.39 -3.80 -15.04
CA HIS A 76 -15.63 -4.59 -14.96
C HIS A 76 -16.20 -4.69 -13.53
N VAL A 77 -15.49 -4.17 -12.52
CA VAL A 77 -15.94 -4.21 -11.11
C VAL A 77 -16.82 -2.99 -10.80
N LYS A 78 -17.90 -3.21 -10.03
CA LYS A 78 -18.88 -2.16 -9.65
C LYS A 78 -18.30 -1.06 -8.74
N ALA A 79 -17.13 -1.32 -8.15
CA ALA A 79 -16.47 -0.52 -7.15
C ALA A 79 -14.96 -0.58 -7.37
N PRO A 80 -14.45 0.08 -8.43
CA PRO A 80 -13.03 0.06 -8.76
C PRO A 80 -12.20 0.61 -7.59
N ALA A 81 -11.13 -0.09 -7.19
CA ALA A 81 -10.20 0.38 -6.17
C ALA A 81 -9.37 1.56 -6.70
N VAL A 82 -9.08 1.59 -8.00
CA VAL A 82 -8.43 2.71 -8.66
C VAL A 82 -9.40 3.38 -9.63
N PRO A 83 -9.73 4.67 -9.44
CA PRO A 83 -10.55 5.41 -10.39
C PRO A 83 -10.01 5.25 -11.83
N GLN A 84 -10.88 4.85 -12.75
CA GLN A 84 -10.55 4.65 -14.16
C GLN A 84 -9.94 5.91 -14.82
N SER A 85 -10.28 7.11 -14.31
CA SER A 85 -9.69 8.38 -14.71
C SER A 85 -8.20 8.50 -14.36
N LEU A 86 -7.74 7.88 -13.28
CA LEU A 86 -6.34 7.80 -12.90
C LEU A 86 -5.61 6.75 -13.74
N LEU A 87 -6.24 5.57 -13.96
CA LEU A 87 -5.69 4.51 -14.81
C LEU A 87 -5.57 4.92 -16.29
N GLY A 88 -6.38 5.84 -16.78
CA GLY A 88 -6.26 6.39 -18.14
C GLY A 88 -5.30 7.57 -18.26
N SER A 89 -4.88 8.16 -17.14
CA SER A 89 -4.09 9.38 -17.14
C SER A 89 -2.60 9.09 -17.28
N ARG A 90 -2.01 9.51 -18.40
CA ARG A 90 -0.54 9.51 -18.61
C ARG A 90 0.23 10.22 -17.50
N TYR A 91 -0.37 11.21 -16.85
CA TYR A 91 0.26 11.96 -15.76
C TYR A 91 0.40 11.14 -14.47
N VAL A 92 -0.37 10.05 -14.33
CA VAL A 92 -0.30 9.12 -13.21
C VAL A 92 0.50 7.86 -13.60
N LEU A 93 0.24 7.34 -14.79
CA LEU A 93 0.88 6.13 -15.32
C LEU A 93 2.39 6.27 -15.53
N VAL A 94 2.84 7.41 -16.07
CA VAL A 94 4.27 7.61 -16.37
C VAL A 94 5.11 7.63 -15.09
N PRO A 95 4.75 8.37 -14.02
CA PRO A 95 5.46 8.29 -12.75
C PRO A 95 5.41 6.90 -12.10
N LEU A 96 4.26 6.22 -12.14
CA LEU A 96 4.09 4.89 -11.54
C LEU A 96 4.98 3.84 -12.22
N THR A 97 5.01 3.85 -13.55
CA THR A 97 5.86 2.96 -14.35
C THR A 97 7.35 3.32 -14.21
N ALA A 98 7.69 4.60 -14.16
CA ALA A 98 9.05 5.06 -13.91
C ALA A 98 9.55 4.62 -12.52
N PHE A 99 8.73 4.77 -11.47
CA PHE A 99 9.06 4.31 -10.12
C PHE A 99 9.26 2.78 -10.09
N GLY A 100 8.35 2.04 -10.73
CA GLY A 100 8.42 0.59 -10.80
C GLY A 100 9.70 0.07 -11.48
N PHE A 101 10.11 0.65 -12.60
CA PHE A 101 11.23 0.11 -13.42
C PHE A 101 12.58 0.79 -13.21
N VAL A 102 12.62 2.11 -13.01
CA VAL A 102 13.87 2.89 -13.05
C VAL A 102 14.52 3.01 -11.66
N GLY A 103 13.74 2.90 -10.58
CA GLY A 103 14.22 3.13 -9.20
C GLY A 103 14.47 1.87 -8.36
N GLY A 104 14.39 0.68 -8.93
CA GLY A 104 14.36 -0.56 -8.13
C GLY A 104 13.00 -0.79 -7.43
N GLY A 105 11.96 -0.03 -7.78
CA GLY A 105 10.61 -0.17 -7.21
C GLY A 105 10.00 -1.57 -7.42
N TRP A 106 10.48 -2.32 -8.41
CA TRP A 106 10.14 -3.72 -8.61
C TRP A 106 10.56 -4.64 -7.46
N MET A 107 11.53 -4.25 -6.62
CA MET A 107 11.87 -4.95 -5.37
C MET A 107 10.90 -4.58 -4.22
N LEU A 108 10.29 -3.39 -4.29
CA LEU A 108 9.29 -2.90 -3.33
C LEU A 108 7.88 -3.35 -3.68
N PHE A 109 7.71 -4.10 -4.75
CA PHE A 109 6.42 -4.62 -5.17
C PHE A 109 5.67 -5.44 -4.10
N PRO A 110 6.32 -6.35 -3.34
CA PRO A 110 5.67 -6.96 -2.17
C PRO A 110 5.26 -5.92 -1.11
N ALA A 111 6.07 -4.88 -0.91
CA ALA A 111 5.75 -3.77 -0.01
C ALA A 111 4.52 -2.99 -0.48
N THR A 112 4.41 -2.71 -1.79
CA THR A 112 3.25 -2.01 -2.35
C THR A 112 1.97 -2.81 -2.18
N VAL A 113 2.03 -4.14 -2.32
CA VAL A 113 0.89 -5.02 -2.07
C VAL A 113 0.46 -4.99 -0.60
N ALA A 114 1.42 -5.11 0.32
CA ALA A 114 1.19 -4.94 1.76
C ALA A 114 0.54 -3.59 2.07
N SER A 115 1.03 -2.52 1.45
CA SER A 115 0.48 -1.18 1.60
C SER A 115 -0.92 -1.02 0.99
N MET A 116 -1.24 -1.69 -0.11
CA MET A 116 -2.60 -1.68 -0.67
C MET A 116 -3.60 -2.37 0.26
N ILE A 117 -3.20 -3.50 0.88
CA ILE A 117 -4.02 -4.17 1.90
C ILE A 117 -4.22 -3.26 3.12
N GLY A 118 -3.15 -2.58 3.57
CA GLY A 118 -3.22 -1.58 4.64
C GLY A 118 -4.19 -0.44 4.32
N GLY A 119 -4.11 0.12 3.11
CA GLY A 119 -5.01 1.18 2.64
C GLY A 119 -6.46 0.74 2.53
N ALA A 120 -6.70 -0.51 2.10
CA ALA A 120 -8.03 -1.12 2.08
C ALA A 120 -8.66 -1.18 3.48
N ILE A 121 -7.89 -1.66 4.46
CA ILE A 121 -8.30 -1.71 5.86
C ILE A 121 -8.54 -0.28 6.35
N ALA A 122 -7.64 0.66 6.02
CA ALA A 122 -7.79 2.06 6.39
C ALA A 122 -9.13 2.64 5.97
N ASN A 123 -9.51 2.44 4.71
CA ASN A 123 -10.74 2.94 4.14
C ASN A 123 -11.98 2.46 4.92
N CYS A 124 -12.00 1.18 5.34
CA CYS A 124 -13.09 0.62 6.15
C CYS A 124 -13.28 1.29 7.52
N PHE A 125 -12.22 1.87 8.09
CA PHE A 125 -12.25 2.54 9.39
C PHE A 125 -12.46 4.06 9.26
N VAL A 126 -12.00 4.67 8.17
CA VAL A 126 -12.33 6.06 7.82
C VAL A 126 -13.85 6.21 7.65
N GLY A 127 -14.50 5.30 6.91
CA GLY A 127 -15.96 5.31 6.74
C GLY A 127 -16.76 5.10 8.04
N LYS A 128 -16.12 4.62 9.12
CA LYS A 128 -16.72 4.47 10.45
C LYS A 128 -16.47 5.66 11.39
N GLY A 129 -15.77 6.70 10.93
CA GLY A 129 -15.42 7.87 11.75
C GLY A 129 -14.39 7.59 12.84
N GLN A 130 -13.69 6.45 12.81
CA GLN A 130 -12.75 6.03 13.86
C GLN A 130 -11.28 6.35 13.52
N ILE A 131 -11.01 7.55 12.98
CA ILE A 131 -9.67 7.94 12.50
C ILE A 131 -8.61 7.87 13.61
N LYS A 132 -8.96 8.30 14.83
CA LYS A 132 -8.03 8.29 15.96
C LYS A 132 -7.57 6.86 16.31
N LEU A 133 -8.50 5.91 16.29
CA LEU A 133 -8.21 4.50 16.57
C LEU A 133 -7.36 3.89 15.46
N LEU A 134 -7.65 4.24 14.20
CA LEU A 134 -6.87 3.85 13.03
C LEU A 134 -5.38 4.25 13.16
N ILE A 135 -5.12 5.53 13.44
CA ILE A 135 -3.76 6.08 13.55
C ILE A 135 -3.01 5.40 14.71
N VAL A 136 -3.67 5.24 15.86
CA VAL A 136 -3.05 4.70 17.08
C VAL A 136 -2.74 3.22 16.92
N CYS A 137 -3.68 2.42 16.42
CA CYS A 137 -3.45 1.01 16.13
C CYS A 137 -2.34 0.83 15.09
N GLY A 138 -2.34 1.64 14.02
CA GLY A 138 -1.28 1.64 13.02
C GLY A 138 0.10 1.88 13.64
N TYR A 139 0.24 2.93 14.44
CA TYR A 139 1.51 3.24 15.12
C TYR A 139 1.94 2.16 16.13
N VAL A 140 1.01 1.58 16.88
CA VAL A 140 1.32 0.49 17.83
C VAL A 140 1.83 -0.74 17.09
N ILE A 141 1.15 -1.14 16.01
CA ILE A 141 1.56 -2.28 15.16
C ILE A 141 2.91 -2.00 14.52
N SER A 142 3.09 -0.81 13.95
CA SER A 142 4.34 -0.37 13.32
C SER A 142 5.52 -0.45 14.30
N THR A 143 5.34 0.08 15.51
CA THR A 143 6.38 0.09 16.54
C THR A 143 6.68 -1.31 17.04
N ALA A 144 5.66 -2.13 17.29
CA ALA A 144 5.85 -3.52 17.69
C ALA A 144 6.61 -4.31 16.62
N ALA A 145 6.29 -4.08 15.34
CA ALA A 145 6.97 -4.73 14.23
C ALA A 145 8.42 -4.27 14.08
N LEU A 146 8.70 -2.98 14.29
CA LEU A 146 10.04 -2.41 14.16
C LEU A 146 10.95 -2.82 15.33
N ILE A 147 10.43 -2.86 16.56
CA ILE A 147 11.15 -3.41 17.73
C ILE A 147 11.46 -4.89 17.51
N SER A 148 10.46 -5.66 17.06
CA SER A 148 10.62 -7.08 16.75
C SER A 148 11.71 -7.28 15.70
N TRP A 149 11.69 -6.49 14.63
CA TRP A 149 12.73 -6.54 13.60
C TRP A 149 14.12 -6.16 14.14
N GLY A 150 14.23 -5.14 15.00
CA GLY A 150 15.51 -4.67 15.54
C GLY A 150 16.15 -5.56 16.61
N LEU A 151 15.36 -6.37 17.33
CA LEU A 151 15.87 -7.19 18.44
C LEU A 151 16.33 -8.58 18.02
N ILE A 152 15.98 -9.06 16.82
CA ILE A 152 16.26 -10.43 16.41
C ILE A 152 17.59 -10.54 15.66
N PRO A 153 18.52 -11.40 16.13
CA PRO A 153 19.76 -11.66 15.43
C PRO A 153 19.50 -12.21 14.02
N THR A 154 20.27 -11.74 13.04
CA THR A 154 20.20 -12.17 11.62
C THR A 154 20.50 -13.66 11.39
N SER A 155 20.84 -14.42 12.45
CA SER A 155 21.10 -15.86 12.41
C SER A 155 19.84 -16.73 12.32
N GLN A 156 18.64 -16.23 12.61
CA GLN A 156 17.38 -16.99 12.62
C GLN A 156 16.74 -17.20 11.22
N GLY A 157 17.48 -16.90 10.15
CA GLY A 157 17.01 -17.03 8.77
C GLY A 157 16.14 -15.85 8.31
N PRO A 158 15.93 -15.70 6.99
CA PRO A 158 15.34 -14.49 6.39
C PRO A 158 13.82 -14.38 6.57
N TRP A 159 13.14 -15.45 6.98
CA TRP A 159 11.67 -15.46 7.06
C TRP A 159 11.15 -14.44 8.09
N TYR A 160 11.84 -14.30 9.22
CA TYR A 160 11.42 -13.42 10.31
C TYR A 160 11.46 -11.95 9.87
N THR A 161 12.55 -11.52 9.26
CA THR A 161 12.71 -10.14 8.77
C THR A 161 11.65 -9.80 7.72
N ILE A 162 11.31 -10.75 6.84
CA ILE A 162 10.25 -10.57 5.84
C ILE A 162 8.89 -10.36 6.50
N VAL A 163 8.50 -11.19 7.47
CA VAL A 163 7.18 -11.09 8.13
C VAL A 163 7.02 -9.74 8.85
N PHE A 164 8.02 -9.33 9.63
CA PHE A 164 7.94 -8.07 10.38
C PHE A 164 8.03 -6.84 9.48
N ALA A 165 8.83 -6.89 8.41
CA ALA A 165 8.82 -5.85 7.40
C ALA A 165 7.43 -5.71 6.74
N MET A 166 6.77 -6.83 6.40
CA MET A 166 5.44 -6.80 5.79
C MET A 166 4.37 -6.26 6.73
N ILE A 167 4.43 -6.60 8.03
CA ILE A 167 3.52 -6.03 9.04
C ILE A 167 3.75 -4.53 9.16
N TYR A 168 5.01 -4.09 9.23
CA TYR A 168 5.37 -2.68 9.28
C TYR A 168 4.84 -1.92 8.05
N LEU A 169 5.08 -2.43 6.84
CA LEU A 169 4.65 -1.82 5.58
C LEU A 169 3.12 -1.79 5.40
N SER A 170 2.41 -2.77 5.96
CA SER A 170 0.94 -2.79 5.97
C SER A 170 0.33 -1.80 6.97
N SER A 171 1.08 -1.45 8.02
CA SER A 171 0.61 -0.53 9.08
C SER A 171 0.76 0.95 8.72
N ALA A 172 1.66 1.27 7.77
CA ALA A 172 1.94 2.63 7.31
C ALA A 172 0.76 3.33 6.61
N PRO A 173 0.08 2.73 5.61
CA PRO A 173 -1.00 3.40 4.88
C PRO A 173 -2.17 3.83 5.76
N PRO A 174 -2.67 3.03 6.74
CA PRO A 174 -3.65 3.51 7.70
C PRO A 174 -3.28 4.81 8.39
N ILE A 175 -2.04 4.94 8.84
CA ILE A 175 -1.55 6.14 9.52
C ILE A 175 -1.60 7.35 8.58
N VAL A 176 -1.07 7.18 7.35
CA VAL A 176 -0.97 8.24 6.36
C VAL A 176 -2.35 8.70 5.89
N VAL A 177 -3.24 7.76 5.56
CA VAL A 177 -4.62 8.07 5.13
C VAL A 177 -5.37 8.82 6.23
N GLY A 178 -5.24 8.38 7.49
CA GLY A 178 -5.84 9.07 8.63
C GLY A 178 -5.30 10.50 8.79
N ALA A 179 -3.97 10.67 8.74
CA ALA A 179 -3.33 11.98 8.84
C ALA A 179 -3.69 12.92 7.69
N GLN A 180 -3.69 12.42 6.45
CA GLN A 180 -4.09 13.19 5.26
C GLN A 180 -5.54 13.62 5.32
N THR A 181 -6.44 12.74 5.79
CA THR A 181 -7.86 13.08 5.97
C THR A 181 -8.04 14.23 6.97
N LEU A 182 -7.28 14.22 8.07
CA LEU A 182 -7.32 15.30 9.07
C LEU A 182 -6.82 16.63 8.50
N VAL A 183 -5.70 16.62 7.79
CA VAL A 183 -5.07 17.85 7.29
C VAL A 183 -5.82 18.45 6.10
N LEU A 184 -6.27 17.62 5.15
CA LEU A 184 -7.00 18.11 3.97
C LEU A 184 -8.39 18.64 4.31
N HIS A 185 -8.95 18.25 5.46
CA HIS A 185 -10.23 18.79 5.92
C HIS A 185 -10.14 20.26 6.34
N GLU A 186 -8.99 20.71 6.86
CA GLU A 186 -8.81 22.11 7.29
C GLU A 186 -8.33 23.03 6.17
N ILE A 187 -7.85 22.45 5.06
CA ILE A 187 -7.20 23.20 3.98
C ILE A 187 -8.17 23.38 2.79
N PRO A 188 -8.21 24.57 2.16
CA PRO A 188 -8.99 24.79 0.94
C PRO A 188 -8.60 23.83 -0.19
N VAL A 189 -9.58 23.41 -1.00
CA VAL A 189 -9.38 22.42 -2.08
C VAL A 189 -8.30 22.83 -3.09
N ALA A 190 -8.10 24.13 -3.31
CA ALA A 190 -7.05 24.66 -4.19
C ALA A 190 -5.63 24.31 -3.72
N ASP A 191 -5.43 24.15 -2.41
CA ASP A 191 -4.13 23.93 -1.78
C ASP A 191 -3.89 22.44 -1.41
N HIS A 192 -4.86 21.56 -1.68
CA HIS A 192 -4.77 20.12 -1.37
C HIS A 192 -3.54 19.45 -1.99
N GLY A 193 -3.15 19.84 -3.20
CA GLY A 193 -1.97 19.31 -3.88
C GLY A 193 -0.67 19.64 -3.12
N THR A 194 -0.53 20.90 -2.69
CA THR A 194 0.63 21.37 -1.93
C THR A 194 0.67 20.75 -0.54
N ALA A 195 -0.48 20.69 0.14
CA ALA A 195 -0.61 20.06 1.46
C ALA A 195 -0.24 18.58 1.42
N SER A 196 -0.75 17.83 0.44
CA SER A 196 -0.41 16.42 0.26
C SER A 196 1.07 16.22 -0.07
N ALA A 197 1.68 17.09 -0.87
CA ALA A 197 3.10 17.02 -1.19
C ALA A 197 3.96 17.24 0.07
N LEU A 198 3.63 18.25 0.89
CA LEU A 198 4.34 18.52 2.15
C LEU A 198 4.21 17.35 3.14
N MET A 199 3.02 16.73 3.24
CA MET A 199 2.85 15.55 4.08
C MET A 199 3.69 14.37 3.62
N ASN A 200 3.77 14.12 2.32
CA ASN A 200 4.57 13.02 1.78
C ASN A 200 6.08 13.24 1.95
N VAL A 201 6.55 14.48 2.06
CA VAL A 201 7.97 14.81 2.34
C VAL A 201 8.28 14.75 3.84
N SER A 202 7.24 14.88 4.68
CA SER A 202 7.37 14.82 6.14
C SER A 202 7.37 13.40 6.72
N TYR A 203 7.11 12.41 5.87
CA TYR A 203 7.04 10.98 6.17
C TYR A 203 8.34 10.27 5.81
#